data_AF-A0A2G1YKM2-F1
#
_entry.id   AF-A0A2G1YKM2-F1
#
_cell.length_a   1.000
_cell.length_b   1.000
_cell.length_c   1.000
_cell.angle_alpha   90.00
_cell.angle_beta   90.00
_cell.angle_gamma   90.00
#
_symmetry.space_group_name_H-M   'P 1'
#
loop_
_entity.id
_entity.type
_entity.pdbx_description
1 polymer ?
#
loop_
_entity_poly.entity_id
_entity_poly.type
_entity_poly.pdbx_seq_one_letter_code
_entity_poly.pdbx_strand_id
1 'polypeptide(L)'
;MDAKAIYECFRHRRTALDGQLQDGDALMEIRIRRVVPKGLLIGASYTPSLNARVKIYVDRFAVEGVVVRRNEFECSIHFIRPVERDNPY
;
A
#
# COMPACT_ATOMS: atom_id res chain seq x y z
N MET A 1 -5.16 0.96 -14.04
CA MET A 1 -5.35 1.33 -12.62
C MET A 1 -4.00 1.35 -11.93
N ASP A 2 -3.74 2.34 -11.09
CA ASP A 2 -2.44 2.53 -10.44
C ASP A 2 -2.06 1.39 -9.48
N ALA A 3 -3.04 0.75 -8.82
CA ALA A 3 -2.81 -0.45 -8.01
C ALA A 3 -2.18 -1.60 -8.82
N LYS A 4 -2.61 -1.78 -10.08
CA LYS A 4 -2.07 -2.82 -10.98
C LYS A 4 -0.63 -2.50 -11.35
N ALA A 5 -0.35 -1.23 -11.67
CA ALA A 5 1.01 -0.79 -11.97
C ALA A 5 1.96 -0.98 -10.77
N ILE A 6 1.51 -0.61 -9.56
CA ILE A 6 2.27 -0.84 -8.31
C ILE A 6 2.54 -2.34 -8.12
N TYR A 7 1.53 -3.19 -8.32
CA TYR A 7 1.67 -4.64 -8.21
C TYR A 7 2.65 -5.22 -9.25
N GLU A 8 2.57 -4.78 -10.50
CA GLU A 8 3.49 -5.21 -11.57
C GLU A 8 4.93 -4.75 -11.31
N CYS A 9 5.12 -3.53 -10.80
CA CYS A 9 6.42 -3.03 -10.36
C CYS A 9 7.00 -3.87 -9.21
N PHE A 10 6.16 -4.37 -8.31
CA PHE A 10 6.60 -5.17 -7.16
C PHE A 10 6.82 -6.65 -7.49
N ARG A 11 5.99 -7.23 -8.37
CA ARG A 11 6.02 -8.65 -8.79
C ARG A 11 7.41 -9.15 -9.21
N HIS A 12 8.21 -8.27 -9.79
CA HIS A 12 9.53 -8.59 -10.31
C HIS A 12 10.69 -8.18 -9.39
N ARG A 13 10.41 -7.53 -8.25
CA ARG A 13 11.43 -7.01 -7.32
C ARG A 13 11.54 -7.86 -6.07
N ARG A 14 12.78 -8.07 -5.62
CA ARG A 14 13.11 -8.75 -4.35
C ARG A 14 13.35 -7.81 -3.17
N THR A 15 13.40 -6.50 -3.44
CA THR A 15 13.72 -5.47 -2.44
C THR A 15 12.48 -4.67 -2.08
N ALA A 16 12.45 -4.14 -0.85
CA ALA A 16 11.40 -3.22 -0.42
C ALA A 16 11.39 -1.96 -1.29
N LEU A 17 10.22 -1.34 -1.45
CA LEU A 17 10.07 -0.05 -2.12
C LEU A 17 9.90 1.04 -1.08
N ASP A 18 10.58 2.16 -1.29
CA ASP A 18 10.26 3.38 -0.56
C ASP A 18 9.06 4.06 -1.23
N GLY A 19 8.20 4.66 -0.42
CA GLY A 19 7.00 5.35 -0.86
C GLY A 19 6.57 6.38 0.18
N GLN A 20 5.45 7.04 -0.09
CA GLN A 20 4.86 7.99 0.83
C GLN A 20 3.43 7.56 1.17
N LEU A 21 3.04 7.73 2.43
CA LEU A 21 1.69 7.52 2.91
C LEU A 21 1.12 8.85 3.34
N GLN A 22 -0.08 9.16 2.86
CA GLN A 22 -0.87 10.30 3.27
C GLN A 22 -2.02 9.82 4.15
N ASP A 23 -2.10 10.35 5.36
CA ASP A 23 -3.18 10.17 6.32
C ASP A 23 -3.71 11.55 6.74
N GLY A 24 -4.87 11.93 6.20
CA GLY A 24 -5.36 13.32 6.27
C GLY A 24 -4.38 14.30 5.59
N ASP A 25 -3.90 15.28 6.36
CA ASP A 25 -2.92 16.28 5.92
C ASP A 25 -1.46 15.84 6.16
N ALA A 26 -1.25 14.73 6.89
CA ALA A 26 0.08 14.23 7.17
C ALA A 26 0.60 13.39 6.01
N LEU A 27 1.80 13.73 5.51
CA LEU A 27 2.55 12.94 4.53
C LEU A 27 3.80 12.37 5.21
N MET A 28 3.98 11.05 5.11
CA MET A 28 5.09 10.36 5.77
C MET A 28 5.78 9.37 4.83
N GLU A 29 7.08 9.20 4.99
CA GLU A 29 7.83 8.18 4.26
C GLU A 29 7.57 6.79 4.85
N ILE A 30 7.37 5.82 3.97
CA ILE A 30 7.06 4.44 4.33
C ILE A 30 7.92 3.48 3.51
N ARG A 31 8.16 2.29 4.08
CA ARG A 31 8.83 1.21 3.36
C ARG A 31 7.84 0.08 3.09
N ILE A 32 7.52 -0.11 1.82
CA ILE A 32 6.62 -1.17 1.36
C ILE A 32 7.39 -2.49 1.36
N ARG A 33 7.01 -3.38 2.27
CA ARG A 33 7.63 -4.70 2.45
C ARG A 33 7.05 -5.73 1.50
N ARG A 34 5.76 -5.62 1.17
CA ARG A 34 5.06 -6.57 0.29
C ARG A 34 3.88 -5.91 -0.39
N VAL A 35 3.66 -6.21 -1.67
CA VAL A 35 2.42 -5.87 -2.38
C VAL A 35 1.70 -7.16 -2.77
N VAL A 36 0.39 -7.18 -2.59
CA VAL A 36 -0.51 -8.26 -3.01
C VAL A 36 -1.67 -7.67 -3.82
N PRO A 37 -2.41 -8.45 -4.63
CA PRO A 37 -3.48 -7.88 -5.46
C PRO A 37 -4.54 -7.09 -4.68
N LYS A 38 -4.80 -7.50 -3.43
CA LYS A 38 -5.79 -6.86 -2.54
C LYS A 38 -5.24 -5.65 -1.78
N GLY A 39 -3.93 -5.40 -1.76
CA GLY A 39 -3.36 -4.43 -0.83
C GLY A 39 -1.84 -4.47 -0.71
N LEU A 40 -1.32 -3.90 0.36
CA LEU A 40 0.10 -3.87 0.64
C LEU A 40 0.40 -3.92 2.14
N LEU A 41 1.61 -4.35 2.45
CA LEU A 41 2.19 -4.37 3.78
C LEU A 41 3.31 -3.34 3.80
N ILE A 42 3.23 -2.41 4.75
CA ILE A 42 4.23 -1.37 4.98
C ILE A 42 4.88 -1.55 6.33
N GLY A 43 6.17 -1.28 6.40
CA GLY A 43 6.85 -0.93 7.64
C GLY A 43 6.96 0.58 7.71
N ALA A 44 6.55 1.16 8.83
CA ALA A 44 6.60 2.60 9.05
C ALA A 44 6.76 2.87 10.55
N SER A 45 7.53 3.91 10.90
CA SER A 45 7.66 4.37 12.28
C SER A 45 6.35 4.97 12.83
N TYR A 46 5.44 5.36 11.93
CA TYR A 46 4.08 5.77 12.25
C TYR A 46 3.10 4.78 11.62
N THR A 47 2.19 4.24 12.42
CA THR A 47 1.10 3.37 11.94
C THR A 47 -0.24 4.11 12.04
N PRO A 48 -0.93 4.36 10.90
CA PRO A 48 -2.23 5.03 10.90
C PRO A 48 -3.28 4.26 11.69
N SER A 49 -4.36 4.94 12.08
CA SER A 49 -5.46 4.32 12.84
C SER A 49 -6.10 3.14 12.09
N LEU A 50 -6.58 2.14 12.84
CA LEU A 50 -7.35 1.05 12.25
C LEU A 50 -8.59 1.64 11.53
N ASN A 51 -8.90 1.12 10.35
CA ASN A 51 -9.95 1.62 9.44
C ASN A 51 -9.71 3.03 8.87
N ALA A 52 -8.54 3.64 9.10
CA ALA A 52 -8.20 4.90 8.46
C ALA A 52 -8.10 4.73 6.94
N ARG A 53 -8.62 5.73 6.21
CA ARG A 53 -8.43 5.85 4.76
C ARG A 53 -7.13 6.58 4.51
N VAL A 54 -6.26 5.95 3.74
CA VAL A 54 -4.92 6.45 3.44
C VAL A 54 -4.68 6.45 1.95
N LYS A 55 -3.81 7.34 1.49
CA LYS A 55 -3.36 7.38 0.10
C LYS A 55 -1.87 7.08 0.04
N ILE A 56 -1.49 6.06 -0.71
CA ILE A 56 -0.10 5.61 -0.87
C ILE A 56 0.40 6.10 -2.22
N TYR A 57 1.57 6.74 -2.20
CA TYR A 57 2.31 7.16 -3.37
C TYR A 57 3.56 6.30 -3.51
N VAL A 58 3.75 5.71 -4.69
CA VAL A 58 4.91 4.89 -5.05
C VAL A 58 5.40 5.36 -6.39
N ASP A 59 6.56 6.02 -6.42
CA ASP A 59 7.09 6.66 -7.63
C ASP A 59 6.05 7.63 -8.23
N ARG A 60 5.60 7.40 -9.46
CA ARG A 60 4.54 8.19 -10.12
C ARG A 60 3.12 7.71 -9.87
N PHE A 61 2.93 6.61 -9.14
CA PHE A 61 1.63 5.96 -8.96
C PHE A 61 1.04 6.30 -7.59
N ALA A 62 -0.29 6.48 -7.54
CA ALA A 62 -1.01 6.72 -6.30
C ALA A 62 -2.17 5.73 -6.15
N VAL A 63 -2.36 5.17 -4.96
CA VAL A 63 -3.47 4.25 -4.66
C VAL A 63 -4.08 4.56 -3.31
N GLU A 64 -5.41 4.51 -3.23
CA GLU A 64 -6.13 4.65 -1.97
C GLU A 64 -6.37 3.29 -1.32
N GLY A 65 -6.28 3.27 0.01
CA GLY A 65 -6.49 2.07 0.79
C GLY A 65 -7.07 2.33 2.17
N VAL A 66 -7.44 1.25 2.85
CA VAL A 66 -7.94 1.23 4.21
C VAL A 66 -7.03 0.38 5.07
N VAL A 67 -6.64 0.89 6.24
CA VAL A 67 -5.88 0.11 7.22
C VAL A 67 -6.76 -0.99 7.81
N VAL A 68 -6.40 -2.24 7.58
CA VAL A 68 -7.16 -3.40 8.06
C VAL A 68 -6.48 -4.15 9.20
N ARG A 69 -5.17 -3.95 9.38
CA ARG A 69 -4.39 -4.52 10.48
C ARG A 69 -3.19 -3.63 10.75
N ARG A 70 -2.85 -3.43 12.02
CA ARG A 70 -1.66 -2.71 12.45
C ARG A 70 -1.03 -3.34 13.68
N ASN A 71 0.28 -3.20 13.80
CA ASN A 71 1.03 -3.38 15.05
C ASN A 71 2.00 -2.19 15.21
N GLU A 72 2.95 -2.26 16.15
CA GLU A 72 3.90 -1.16 16.41
C GLU A 72 4.93 -0.93 15.29
N PHE A 73 5.11 -1.90 14.38
CA PHE A 73 6.18 -1.89 13.36
C PHE A 73 5.67 -1.98 11.92
N GLU A 74 4.44 -2.48 11.73
CA GLU A 74 3.88 -2.85 10.44
C GLU A 74 2.39 -2.52 10.35
N CYS A 75 1.95 -2.21 9.13
CA CYS A 75 0.57 -1.92 8.79
C CYS A 75 0.17 -2.62 7.48
N SER A 76 -0.97 -3.31 7.51
CA SER A 76 -1.59 -3.90 6.33
C SER A 76 -2.70 -2.99 5.83
N ILE A 77 -2.62 -2.65 4.56
CA ILE A 77 -3.57 -1.76 3.89
C ILE A 77 -4.24 -2.52 2.76
N HIS A 78 -5.56 -2.54 2.74
CA HIS A 78 -6.33 -3.05 1.59
C HIS A 78 -6.63 -1.92 0.63
N PHE A 79 -6.45 -2.16 -0.67
CA PHE A 79 -6.79 -1.17 -1.69
C PHE A 79 -8.31 -0.99 -1.76
N ILE A 80 -8.77 0.25 -1.86
CA ILE A 80 -10.20 0.56 -2.10
C ILE A 80 -10.61 0.01 -3.47
N ARG A 81 -9.72 0.15 -4.45
CA ARG A 81 -9.85 -0.45 -5.79
C ARG A 81 -8.73 -1.48 -5.95
N PRO A 82 -8.98 -2.75 -5.56
CA PRO A 82 -7.96 -3.79 -5.68
C PRO A 82 -7.62 -4.04 -7.15
N VAL A 83 -6.46 -4.66 -7.37
CA VAL A 83 -6.11 -5.14 -8.70
C VAL A 83 -7.15 -6.19 -9.08
N GLU A 84 -7.95 -5.90 -10.12
CA GLU A 84 -8.75 -6.92 -10.79
C GLU A 84 -7.77 -8.03 -11.17
N ARG A 85 -7.85 -9.16 -10.46
CA ARG A 85 -7.37 -10.39 -11.09
C ARG A 85 -8.26 -10.52 -12.32
N ASP A 86 -7.65 -10.47 -13.51
CA ASP A 86 -8.19 -11.23 -14.64
C ASP A 86 -8.63 -12.56 -14.06
N ASN A 87 -9.93 -12.77 -13.97
CA ASN A 87 -10.52 -13.96 -13.41
C ASN A 87 -10.51 -14.98 -14.55
N PRO A 88 -9.75 -16.11 -14.50
CA PRO A 88 -9.96 -17.20 -15.44
C PRO A 88 -11.09 -18.14 -14.97
N TYR A 89 -11.99 -17.70 -14.09
CA TYR A 89 -13.11 -18.48 -13.58
C TYR A 89 -14.42 -17.68 -13.65
#